data_AF-A0A7X1D5E6-F1
#
_entry.id   AF-A0A7X1D5E6-F1
#
_cell.length_a   1.000
_cell.length_b   1.000
_cell.length_c   1.000
_cell.angle_alpha   90.00
_cell.angle_beta   90.00
_cell.angle_gamma   90.00
#
_symmetry.space_group_name_H-M   'P 1'
#
loop_
_entity.id
_entity.type
_entity.pdbx_description
1 polymer ?
#
loop_
_entity_poly.entity_id
_entity_poly.type
_entity_poly.pdbx_seq_one_letter_code
_entity_poly.pdbx_strand_id
1 'polypeptide(L)'
;MIHNALIIKIEEEDIVTIKVDEIELTCFSSLGTDNILVNRKYPIELSFFFIEDEDIIPLDFGVKEVTRIDGYFKYELKGKLTTDGVFDFGILIEDDTLASYPYLFGTYIKVNVDRIDIAFL
;
A
#
# COMPACT_ATOMS: atom_id res chain seq x y z
N MET A 1 -7.66 -0.95 -6.94
CA MET A 1 -7.55 -2.33 -7.48
C MET A 1 -7.84 -3.36 -6.39
N ILE A 2 -8.50 -4.46 -6.75
CA ILE A 2 -8.88 -5.54 -5.81
C ILE A 2 -7.79 -6.62 -5.75
N HIS A 3 -7.34 -6.94 -4.53
CA HIS A 3 -6.40 -8.02 -4.23
C HIS A 3 -7.03 -9.07 -3.34
N ASN A 4 -6.44 -10.26 -3.26
CA ASN A 4 -6.86 -11.28 -2.30
C ASN A 4 -5.77 -11.45 -1.24
N ALA A 5 -6.05 -11.00 -0.02
CA ALA A 5 -5.05 -10.91 1.04
C ALA A 5 -5.29 -11.94 2.14
N LEU A 6 -4.23 -12.63 2.56
CA LEU A 6 -4.24 -13.48 3.75
C LEU A 6 -4.10 -12.62 5.01
N ILE A 7 -4.99 -12.79 5.98
CA ILE A 7 -4.89 -12.10 7.28
C ILE A 7 -3.88 -12.82 8.16
N ILE A 8 -2.78 -12.14 8.47
CA ILE A 8 -1.69 -12.67 9.30
C ILE A 8 -1.94 -12.36 10.78
N LYS A 9 -2.38 -11.15 11.09
CA LYS A 9 -2.59 -10.68 12.47
C LYS A 9 -3.63 -9.56 12.48
N ILE A 10 -4.47 -9.52 13.50
CA ILE A 10 -5.33 -8.38 13.83
C ILE A 10 -4.87 -7.85 15.18
N GLU A 11 -4.67 -6.55 15.28
CA GLU A 11 -4.28 -5.82 16.48
C GLU A 11 -5.45 -4.93 16.95
N GLU A 12 -5.27 -4.22 18.06
CA GLU A 12 -6.26 -3.24 18.52
C GLU A 12 -6.40 -2.10 17.50
N GLU A 13 -7.47 -1.30 17.62
CA GLU A 13 -7.71 -0.11 16.78
C GLU A 13 -7.74 -0.39 15.27
N ASP A 14 -8.26 -1.54 14.86
CA ASP A 14 -8.47 -1.92 13.46
C ASP A 14 -7.21 -1.99 12.60
N ILE A 15 -6.07 -2.21 13.26
CA ILE A 15 -4.78 -2.46 12.62
C ILE A 15 -4.73 -3.94 12.21
N VAL A 16 -4.43 -4.19 10.94
CA VAL A 16 -4.36 -5.55 10.39
C VAL A 16 -3.07 -5.75 9.62
N THR A 17 -2.37 -6.85 9.91
CA THR A 17 -1.26 -7.31 9.07
C THR A 17 -1.77 -8.33 8.08
N ILE A 18 -1.52 -8.07 6.81
CA ILE A 18 -1.95 -8.87 5.68
C ILE A 18 -0.75 -9.36 4.87
N LYS A 19 -0.95 -10.43 4.11
CA LYS A 19 -0.02 -10.88 3.08
C LYS A 19 -0.71 -10.92 1.72
N VAL A 20 -0.19 -10.16 0.78
CA VAL A 20 -0.56 -10.18 -0.65
C VAL A 20 0.63 -10.72 -1.42
N ASP A 21 0.45 -11.85 -2.10
CA ASP A 21 1.55 -12.64 -2.68
C ASP A 21 2.66 -12.90 -1.65
N GLU A 22 3.87 -12.37 -1.85
CA GLU A 22 5.01 -12.51 -0.92
C GLU A 22 5.26 -11.27 -0.05
N ILE A 23 4.42 -10.24 -0.17
CA ILE A 23 4.57 -8.96 0.53
C ILE A 23 3.66 -8.93 1.75
N GLU A 24 4.24 -8.68 2.91
CA GLU A 24 3.51 -8.45 4.16
C GLU A 24 3.37 -6.94 4.39
N LEU A 25 2.15 -6.49 4.68
CA LEU A 25 1.82 -5.10 4.97
C LEU A 25 1.02 -5.02 6.27
N THR A 26 1.32 -4.03 7.10
CA THR A 26 0.46 -3.59 8.21
C THR A 26 -0.36 -2.40 7.73
N CYS A 27 -1.68 -2.55 7.76
CA CYS A 27 -2.67 -1.62 7.24
C CYS A 27 -3.65 -1.19 8.33
N PHE A 28 -4.40 -0.14 8.07
CA PHE A 28 -5.48 0.35 8.93
C PHE A 28 -6.84 0.20 8.25
N SER A 29 -7.81 -0.40 8.93
CA SER A 29 -9.17 -0.56 8.41
C SER A 29 -10.13 0.43 9.05
N SER A 30 -10.52 1.46 8.30
CA SER A 30 -11.45 2.49 8.79
C SER A 30 -12.88 2.00 9.04
N LEU A 31 -13.25 0.86 8.46
CA LEU A 31 -14.58 0.25 8.59
C LEU A 31 -14.63 -0.86 9.65
N GLY A 32 -13.53 -1.11 10.35
CA GLY A 32 -13.48 -2.11 11.41
C GLY A 32 -13.04 -3.51 10.95
N THR A 33 -12.66 -4.33 11.91
CA THR A 33 -12.19 -5.71 11.69
C THR A 33 -13.07 -6.80 12.32
N ASP A 34 -14.27 -6.45 12.81
CA ASP A 34 -15.14 -7.31 13.64
C ASP A 34 -15.44 -8.71 13.06
N ASN A 35 -15.56 -8.82 11.73
CA ASN A 35 -15.89 -10.07 11.04
C ASN A 35 -14.71 -10.71 10.30
N ILE A 36 -13.50 -10.16 10.49
CA ILE A 36 -12.30 -10.61 9.81
C ILE A 36 -11.58 -11.64 10.69
N LEU A 37 -11.20 -12.77 10.09
CA LEU A 37 -10.57 -13.88 10.79
C LEU A 37 -9.12 -14.04 10.33
N VAL A 38 -8.21 -14.18 11.30
CA VAL A 38 -6.81 -14.56 11.05
C VAL A 38 -6.75 -15.91 10.31
N ASN A 39 -5.77 -16.06 9.43
CA ASN A 39 -5.57 -17.21 8.54
C ASN A 39 -6.69 -17.44 7.51
N ARG A 40 -7.50 -16.42 7.22
CA ARG A 40 -8.44 -16.41 6.08
C ARG A 40 -7.99 -15.43 5.02
N LYS A 41 -8.49 -15.63 3.80
CA LYS A 41 -8.25 -14.73 2.66
C LYS A 41 -9.50 -13.92 2.35
N TYR A 42 -9.33 -12.63 2.09
CA TYR A 42 -10.42 -11.72 1.75
C TYR A 42 -10.08 -10.89 0.51
N PRO A 43 -11.07 -10.58 -0.34
CA PRO A 43 -10.94 -9.52 -1.32
C PRO A 43 -10.78 -8.18 -0.60
N ILE A 44 -9.80 -7.39 -1.03
CA ILE A 44 -9.44 -6.13 -0.39
C ILE A 44 -9.10 -5.07 -1.43
N GLU A 45 -9.23 -3.81 -1.05
CA GLU A 45 -8.63 -2.68 -1.75
C GLU A 45 -7.66 -1.95 -0.81
N LEU A 46 -6.55 -1.49 -1.37
CA LEU A 46 -5.52 -0.74 -0.65
C LEU A 46 -5.46 0.68 -1.20
N SER A 47 -5.23 1.64 -0.30
CA SER A 47 -5.02 3.06 -0.65
C SER A 47 -3.95 3.67 0.24
N PHE A 48 -3.32 4.74 -0.22
CA PHE A 48 -2.33 5.46 0.58
C PHE A 48 -2.96 6.59 1.38
N PHE A 49 -2.44 6.79 2.58
CA PHE A 49 -2.79 7.93 3.42
C PHE A 49 -1.53 8.73 3.75
N PHE A 50 -1.61 10.04 3.50
CA PHE A 50 -0.58 11.03 3.77
C PHE A 50 -1.12 12.04 4.79
N ILE A 51 -0.35 12.37 5.81
CA ILE A 51 -0.74 13.32 6.88
C ILE A 51 -0.49 14.76 6.45
N GLU A 52 0.67 15.01 5.86
CA GLU A 52 1.10 16.33 5.39
C GLU A 52 1.25 16.30 3.86
N ASP A 53 2.46 16.59 3.36
CA ASP A 53 2.75 16.63 1.94
C ASP A 53 3.12 15.23 1.42
N GLU A 54 2.78 14.98 0.15
CA GLU A 54 3.18 13.78 -0.56
C GLU A 54 4.69 13.76 -0.82
N ASP A 55 5.39 12.76 -0.29
CA ASP A 55 6.81 12.54 -0.58
C ASP A 55 6.98 11.47 -1.66
N ILE A 56 6.90 11.94 -2.92
CA ILE A 56 7.04 11.13 -4.15
C ILE A 56 8.28 11.58 -4.93
N ILE A 57 9.24 10.67 -5.08
CA ILE A 57 10.56 10.96 -5.64
C ILE A 57 10.85 10.04 -6.84
N PRO A 58 11.20 10.56 -8.04
CA PRO A 58 11.63 9.72 -9.16
C PRO A 58 12.96 9.03 -8.87
N LEU A 59 13.13 7.82 -9.41
CA LEU A 59 14.33 7.00 -9.25
C LEU A 59 15.04 6.80 -10.59
N ASP A 60 16.38 6.84 -10.56
CA ASP A 60 17.22 6.63 -11.74
C ASP A 60 17.30 5.17 -12.19
N PHE A 61 16.97 4.22 -11.30
CA PHE A 61 17.06 2.79 -11.55
C PHE A 61 15.81 2.05 -11.09
N GLY A 62 15.53 0.95 -11.79
CA GLY A 62 14.35 0.13 -11.54
C GLY A 62 14.56 -0.82 -10.37
N VAL A 63 13.85 -0.54 -9.27
CA VAL A 63 13.80 -1.42 -8.09
C VAL A 63 12.37 -1.48 -7.56
N LYS A 64 11.98 -2.65 -7.04
CA LYS A 64 10.74 -2.84 -6.28
C LYS A 64 11.12 -3.27 -4.88
N GLU A 65 10.79 -2.44 -3.90
CA GLU A 65 11.14 -2.65 -2.49
C GLU A 65 10.03 -2.11 -1.60
N VAL A 66 9.78 -2.83 -0.51
CA VAL A 66 8.85 -2.42 0.55
C VAL A 66 9.65 -2.39 1.85
N THR A 67 9.83 -1.19 2.39
CA THR A 67 10.53 -1.01 3.67
C THR A 67 9.60 -0.36 4.66
N ARG A 68 9.24 -1.09 5.71
CA ARG A 68 8.54 -0.49 6.86
C ARG A 68 9.52 0.39 7.64
N ILE A 69 9.09 1.59 8.00
CA ILE A 69 9.91 2.51 8.80
C ILE A 69 9.55 2.29 10.28
N ASP A 70 10.50 1.76 11.03
CA ASP A 70 10.29 1.27 12.40
C ASP A 70 9.66 2.30 13.34
N GLY A 71 8.71 1.83 14.16
CA GLY A 71 8.00 2.62 15.17
C GLY A 71 6.67 3.23 14.72
N TYR A 72 6.30 3.12 13.44
CA TYR A 72 5.07 3.71 12.88
C TYR A 72 4.37 2.81 11.84
N PHE A 73 3.27 3.31 11.27
CA PHE A 73 2.55 2.75 10.10
C PHE A 73 3.16 3.13 8.75
N LYS A 74 4.33 3.80 8.78
CA LYS A 74 4.95 4.39 7.60
C LYS A 74 5.68 3.35 6.77
N TYR A 75 5.63 3.53 5.45
CA TYR A 75 6.37 2.72 4.50
C TYR A 75 7.12 3.59 3.50
N GLU A 76 8.35 3.18 3.18
CA GLU A 76 9.02 3.55 1.94
C GLU A 76 8.72 2.46 0.90
N LEU A 77 7.99 2.83 -0.15
CA LEU A 77 7.62 1.95 -1.25
C LEU A 77 8.36 2.38 -2.51
N LYS A 78 9.08 1.46 -3.14
CA LYS A 78 9.72 1.67 -4.45
C LYS A 78 9.06 0.79 -5.48
N GLY A 79 8.78 1.36 -6.63
CA GLY A 79 8.08 0.64 -7.70
C GLY A 79 8.02 1.42 -8.99
N LYS A 80 7.36 0.84 -9.98
CA LYS A 80 7.11 1.49 -11.26
C LYS A 80 5.73 2.12 -11.25
N LEU A 81 5.64 3.42 -11.50
CA LEU A 81 4.37 4.04 -11.88
C LEU A 81 4.18 3.80 -13.37
N THR A 82 3.18 2.99 -13.75
CA THR A 82 2.96 2.60 -15.14
C THR A 82 2.53 3.81 -15.98
N THR A 83 2.49 3.62 -17.31
CA THR A 83 1.97 4.64 -18.22
C THR A 83 0.48 4.92 -18.01
N ASP A 84 -0.23 4.02 -17.33
CA ASP A 84 -1.66 4.10 -17.07
C ASP A 84 -1.95 4.60 -15.64
N GLY A 85 -0.92 5.03 -14.89
CA GLY A 85 -1.05 5.57 -13.54
C GLY A 85 -1.17 4.53 -12.42
N VAL A 86 -0.95 3.25 -12.72
CA VAL A 86 -0.93 2.17 -11.71
C VAL A 86 0.45 2.08 -11.08
N PHE A 87 0.54 2.12 -9.75
CA PHE A 87 1.80 1.95 -9.04
C PHE A 87 2.06 0.48 -8.74
N ASP A 88 3.20 -0.01 -9.20
CA ASP A 88 3.64 -1.40 -9.08
C ASP A 88 4.93 -1.48 -8.26
N PHE A 89 4.78 -1.64 -6.94
CA PHE A 89 5.88 -1.92 -6.00
C PHE A 89 6.00 -3.42 -5.68
N GLY A 90 5.35 -4.27 -6.46
CA GLY A 90 5.12 -5.70 -6.18
C GLY A 90 3.66 -6.00 -5.83
N ILE A 91 2.88 -4.98 -5.47
CA ILE A 91 1.43 -4.98 -5.45
C ILE A 91 0.97 -3.84 -6.36
N LEU A 92 -0.08 -4.08 -7.16
CA LEU A 92 -0.64 -3.07 -8.07
C LEU A 92 -1.67 -2.20 -7.35
N ILE A 93 -1.43 -0.90 -7.25
CA ILE A 93 -2.38 0.04 -6.64
C ILE A 93 -2.71 1.15 -7.64
N GLU A 94 -4.00 1.48 -7.72
CA GLU A 94 -4.49 2.73 -8.28
C GLU A 94 -4.73 3.66 -7.10
N ASP A 95 -4.16 4.85 -7.16
CA ASP A 95 -4.22 5.81 -6.06
C ASP A 95 -4.40 7.22 -6.65
N ASP A 96 -5.44 7.92 -6.17
CA ASP A 96 -5.82 9.24 -6.68
C ASP A 96 -4.72 10.28 -6.47
N THR A 97 -3.92 10.13 -5.40
CA THR A 97 -2.78 11.00 -5.16
C THR A 97 -1.74 10.83 -6.25
N LEU A 98 -1.37 9.59 -6.60
CA LEU A 98 -0.40 9.34 -7.67
C LEU A 98 -0.91 9.76 -9.06
N ALA A 99 -2.22 9.67 -9.30
CA ALA A 99 -2.83 10.15 -10.53
C ALA A 99 -2.62 11.67 -10.77
N SER A 100 -2.35 12.43 -9.71
CA SER A 100 -2.05 13.87 -9.78
C SER A 100 -0.62 14.19 -10.26
N TYR A 101 0.22 13.17 -10.48
CA TYR A 101 1.62 13.32 -10.94
C TYR A 101 1.86 12.64 -12.32
N PRO A 102 1.14 13.02 -13.38
CA PRO A 102 1.24 12.37 -14.69
C PRO A 102 2.65 12.48 -15.32
N TYR A 103 3.45 13.46 -14.92
CA TYR A 103 4.84 13.60 -15.38
C TYR A 103 5.77 12.48 -14.86
N LEU A 104 5.34 11.72 -13.85
CA LEU A 104 6.04 10.55 -13.32
C LEU A 104 5.61 9.24 -14.02
N PHE A 105 4.62 9.27 -14.91
CA PHE A 105 4.11 8.06 -15.55
C PHE A 105 5.19 7.39 -16.41
N GLY A 106 5.27 6.06 -16.31
CA GLY A 106 6.29 5.24 -16.95
C GLY A 106 7.64 5.20 -16.22
N THR A 107 7.81 5.96 -15.12
CA THR A 107 9.06 6.02 -14.36
C THR A 107 9.04 5.12 -13.13
N TYR A 108 10.22 4.82 -12.60
CA TYR A 108 10.32 4.27 -11.25
C TYR A 108 10.29 5.40 -10.25
N ILE A 109 9.56 5.19 -9.15
CA ILE A 109 9.39 6.17 -8.10
C ILE A 109 9.60 5.51 -6.74
N LYS A 110 9.90 6.35 -5.76
CA LYS A 110 9.82 6.08 -4.35
C LYS A 110 8.66 6.90 -3.77
N VAL A 111 7.83 6.27 -2.96
CA VAL A 111 6.71 6.90 -2.26
C VAL A 111 6.89 6.62 -0.78
N ASN A 112 6.95 7.67 0.05
CA ASN A 112 6.88 7.55 1.49
C ASN A 112 5.45 7.80 1.94
N VAL A 113 4.76 6.75 2.39
CA VAL A 113 3.37 6.83 2.86
C VAL A 113 3.35 6.83 4.38
N ASP A 114 2.44 7.61 4.97
CA ASP A 114 2.30 7.63 6.44
C ASP A 114 1.57 6.40 6.95
N ARG A 115 0.63 5.88 6.15
CA ARG A 115 -0.17 4.71 6.44
C ARG A 115 -0.72 4.11 5.14
N ILE A 116 -0.95 2.80 5.15
CA ILE A 116 -1.69 2.10 4.09
C ILE A 116 -3.05 1.74 4.66
N ASP A 117 -4.11 2.19 4.00
CA ASP A 117 -5.48 1.88 4.38
C ASP A 117 -5.97 0.64 3.63
N ILE A 118 -6.87 -0.11 4.27
CA ILE A 118 -7.47 -1.33 3.74
C ILE A 118 -8.99 -1.29 3.88
N ALA A 119 -9.67 -1.56 2.76
CA ALA A 119 -11.10 -1.84 2.72
C ALA A 119 -11.32 -3.33 2.41
N PHE A 120 -12.15 -3.99 3.22
CA PHE A 120 -12.62 -5.35 2.97
C PHE A 120 -13.91 -5.32 2.14
N LEU A 121 -14.02 -6.20 1.13
CA LEU A 121 -15.17 -6.29 0.21
C LEU A 121 -16.11 -7.47 0.49
#